data_AF-A0A2D8QFM5-F1
#
_entry.id   AF-A0A2D8QFM5-F1
#
_cell.length_a   1.000
_cell.length_b   1.000
_cell.length_c   1.000
_cell.angle_alpha   90.00
_cell.angle_beta   90.00
_cell.angle_gamma   90.00
#
_symmetry.space_group_name_H-M   'P 1'
#
loop_
_entity.id
_entity.type
_entity.pdbx_description
1 polymer ?
#
loop_
_entity_poly.entity_id
_entity_poly.type
_entity_poly.pdbx_seq_one_letter_code
_entity_poly.pdbx_strand_id
1 'polypeptide(L)'
;MQLQILHASDLEGGVDAIGRAANFAALVDAFEDDYAYSITLSAGDNYLSGPFFNAAADPSFGASGVLDQVYNELYDLADGEGYAGLGAGAGRVDISIMNVIGFDASALGNHEFDLGTSTIGGLLAPNFGAA
;
A
#
# COMPACT_ATOMS: atom_id res chain seq x y z
N MET A 1 -11.67 -4.92 -28.89
CA MET A 1 -11.32 -4.49 -27.52
C MET A 1 -11.03 -5.74 -26.71
N GLN A 2 -9.93 -5.75 -25.97
CA GLN A 2 -9.54 -6.80 -25.04
C GLN A 2 -9.26 -6.11 -23.71
N LEU A 3 -9.81 -6.66 -22.62
CA LEU A 3 -9.52 -6.25 -21.25
C LEU A 3 -8.49 -7.22 -20.68
N GLN A 4 -7.39 -6.69 -20.15
CA GLN A 4 -6.45 -7.42 -19.32
C GLN A 4 -6.87 -7.26 -17.86
N ILE A 5 -6.77 -8.36 -17.11
CA ILE A 5 -6.92 -8.34 -15.66
C ILE A 5 -5.63 -8.93 -15.10
N LEU A 6 -4.83 -8.07 -14.46
CA LEU A 6 -3.72 -8.50 -13.63
C LEU A 6 -4.26 -8.73 -12.22
N HIS A 7 -3.82 -9.82 -11.59
CA HIS A 7 -4.34 -10.22 -10.31
C HIS A 7 -3.24 -10.78 -9.40
N ALA A 8 -3.25 -10.36 -8.14
CA ALA A 8 -2.46 -10.92 -7.07
C ALA A 8 -3.32 -11.20 -5.83
N SER A 9 -2.84 -12.08 -4.96
CA SER A 9 -3.48 -12.48 -3.72
C SER A 9 -2.40 -12.80 -2.70
N ASP A 10 -2.75 -12.80 -1.42
CA ASP A 10 -1.86 -13.27 -0.35
C ASP A 10 -0.51 -12.51 -0.36
N LEU A 11 -0.57 -11.18 -0.49
CA LEU A 11 0.63 -10.35 -0.53
C LEU A 11 1.37 -10.41 0.81
N GLU A 12 0.60 -10.48 1.92
CA GLU A 12 1.02 -10.78 3.29
C GLU A 12 2.49 -10.47 3.61
N GLY A 13 2.85 -9.19 3.44
CA GLY A 13 4.24 -8.75 3.39
C GLY A 13 5.06 -9.18 4.61
N GLY A 14 6.10 -9.99 4.38
CA GLY A 14 7.16 -10.26 5.35
C GLY A 14 8.37 -9.34 5.17
N VAL A 15 9.46 -9.58 5.91
CA VAL A 15 10.71 -8.80 5.75
C VAL A 15 11.25 -8.86 4.31
N ASP A 16 11.06 -9.99 3.63
CA ASP A 16 11.42 -10.16 2.22
C ASP A 16 10.67 -9.22 1.26
N ALA A 17 9.51 -8.66 1.68
CA ALA A 17 8.73 -7.72 0.88
C ALA A 17 9.53 -6.46 0.52
N ILE A 18 10.48 -6.04 1.37
CA ILE A 18 11.35 -4.88 1.12
C ILE A 18 12.08 -5.00 -0.23
N GLY A 19 12.53 -6.20 -0.59
CA GLY A 19 13.18 -6.46 -1.88
C GLY A 19 12.22 -6.96 -2.96
N ARG A 20 11.18 -7.73 -2.59
CA ARG A 20 10.27 -8.36 -3.55
C ARG A 20 9.22 -7.39 -4.11
N ALA A 21 8.80 -6.39 -3.34
CA ALA A 21 7.79 -5.43 -3.77
C ALA A 21 8.21 -4.68 -5.04
N ALA A 22 9.46 -4.24 -5.13
CA ALA A 22 9.98 -3.57 -6.33
C ALA A 22 10.01 -4.49 -7.56
N ASN A 23 10.37 -5.78 -7.38
CA ASN A 23 10.35 -6.75 -8.48
C ASN A 23 8.92 -7.03 -8.94
N PHE A 24 7.97 -7.15 -8.00
CA PHE A 24 6.56 -7.34 -8.32
C PHE A 24 5.98 -6.11 -9.03
N ALA A 25 6.27 -4.90 -8.53
CA ALA A 25 5.88 -3.64 -9.15
C ALA A 25 6.37 -3.55 -10.61
N ALA A 26 7.65 -3.88 -10.85
CA ALA A 26 8.22 -3.87 -12.20
C ALA A 26 7.55 -4.87 -13.16
N LEU A 27 7.03 -6.00 -12.65
CA LEU A 27 6.26 -6.94 -13.45
C LEU A 27 4.86 -6.42 -13.75
N VAL A 28 4.20 -5.79 -12.77
CA VAL A 28 2.88 -5.17 -12.98
C VAL A 28 2.98 -4.06 -14.01
N ASP A 29 3.91 -3.13 -13.84
CA ASP A 29 4.22 -2.01 -14.76
C ASP A 29 4.52 -2.51 -16.18
N ALA A 30 5.36 -3.56 -16.32
CA ALA A 30 5.65 -4.11 -17.63
C ALA A 30 4.43 -4.78 -18.30
N PHE A 31 3.57 -5.44 -17.54
CA PHE A 31 2.43 -6.17 -18.10
C PHE A 31 1.20 -5.29 -18.33
N GLU A 32 1.00 -4.23 -17.55
CA GLU A 32 -0.14 -3.32 -17.75
C GLU A 32 -0.03 -2.56 -19.08
N ASP A 33 1.20 -2.30 -19.54
CA ASP A 33 1.49 -1.65 -20.81
C ASP A 33 1.26 -2.56 -22.05
N ASP A 34 1.11 -3.87 -21.88
CA ASP A 34 0.87 -4.79 -23.00
C ASP A 34 -0.53 -4.58 -23.64
N TYR A 35 -1.48 -3.99 -22.90
CA TYR A 35 -2.86 -3.79 -23.35
C TYR A 35 -3.38 -2.40 -22.99
N ALA A 36 -4.05 -1.75 -23.95
CA ALA A 36 -4.64 -0.43 -23.75
C ALA A 36 -5.74 -0.36 -22.66
N TYR A 37 -6.30 -1.50 -22.26
CA TYR A 37 -7.27 -1.61 -21.17
C TYR A 37 -6.80 -2.69 -20.20
N SER A 38 -6.18 -2.27 -19.12
CA SER A 38 -5.72 -3.14 -18.02
C SER A 38 -6.28 -2.66 -16.70
N ILE A 39 -6.53 -3.61 -15.80
CA ILE A 39 -6.85 -3.36 -14.40
C ILE A 39 -6.06 -4.33 -13.51
N THR A 40 -5.59 -3.85 -12.37
CA THR A 40 -4.81 -4.61 -11.39
C THR A 40 -5.63 -4.81 -10.11
N LEU A 41 -5.93 -6.06 -9.77
CA LEU A 41 -6.85 -6.42 -8.69
C LEU A 41 -6.21 -7.31 -7.62
N SER A 42 -6.52 -7.05 -6.36
CA SER A 42 -6.20 -7.98 -5.26
C SER A 42 -7.41 -8.83 -4.85
N ALA A 43 -7.19 -10.13 -4.59
CA ALA A 43 -8.21 -10.99 -3.99
C ALA A 43 -8.26 -10.97 -2.46
N GLY A 44 -7.43 -10.16 -1.81
CA GLY A 44 -7.35 -10.04 -0.34
C GLY A 44 -6.10 -10.67 0.25
N ASP A 45 -6.04 -10.71 1.58
CA ASP A 45 -4.86 -11.05 2.37
C ASP A 45 -3.65 -10.21 1.94
N ASN A 46 -3.87 -8.90 1.92
CA ASN A 46 -2.85 -7.92 1.56
C ASN A 46 -1.86 -7.66 2.68
N TYR A 47 -2.30 -7.88 3.92
CA TYR A 47 -1.48 -7.70 5.11
C TYR A 47 -1.73 -8.82 6.11
N LEU A 48 -0.67 -9.20 6.82
CA LEU A 48 -0.73 -10.15 7.92
C LEU A 48 0.00 -9.56 9.12
N SER A 49 -0.60 -9.71 10.31
CA SER A 49 0.05 -9.22 11.52
C SER A 49 1.42 -9.87 11.72
N GLY A 50 2.43 -9.07 11.99
CA GLY A 50 3.81 -9.55 12.04
C GLY A 50 4.83 -8.43 12.12
N PRO A 51 6.13 -8.75 12.08
CA PRO A 51 7.19 -7.75 12.24
C PRO A 51 7.13 -6.62 11.21
N PHE A 52 6.87 -6.93 9.93
CA PHE A 52 6.78 -5.93 8.86
C PHE A 52 5.57 -5.01 9.06
N PHE A 53 4.38 -5.60 9.19
CA PHE A 53 3.14 -4.90 9.51
C PHE A 53 3.28 -3.98 10.73
N ASN A 54 3.85 -4.48 11.83
CA ASN A 54 3.98 -3.74 13.10
C ASN A 54 5.05 -2.64 13.03
N ALA A 55 6.12 -2.82 12.26
CA ALA A 55 7.19 -1.83 12.14
C ALA A 55 6.68 -0.50 11.56
N ALA A 56 5.64 -0.53 10.73
CA ALA A 56 4.98 0.66 10.20
C ALA A 56 4.34 1.56 11.29
N ALA A 57 4.14 1.05 12.51
CA ALA A 57 3.63 1.82 13.65
C ALA A 57 4.74 2.44 14.52
N ASP A 58 6.02 2.14 14.24
CA ASP A 58 7.13 2.62 15.07
C ASP A 58 7.23 4.16 14.99
N PRO A 59 7.32 4.87 16.13
CA PRO A 59 7.46 6.33 16.13
C PRO A 59 8.67 6.85 15.34
N SER A 60 9.76 6.09 15.28
CA SER A 60 10.94 6.44 14.48
C SER A 60 10.68 6.34 12.98
N PHE A 61 9.80 5.43 12.56
CA PHE A 61 9.34 5.36 11.17
C PHE A 61 8.46 6.57 10.83
N GLY A 62 7.50 6.91 11.69
CA GLY A 62 6.67 8.11 11.49
C GLY A 62 7.50 9.40 11.43
N ALA A 63 8.49 9.54 12.30
CA ALA A 63 9.37 10.71 12.33
C ALA A 63 10.29 10.82 11.11
N SER A 64 10.40 9.78 10.28
CA SER A 64 11.21 9.84 9.05
C SER A 64 10.59 10.70 7.95
N GLY A 65 9.28 10.96 8.00
CA GLY A 65 8.55 11.66 6.92
C GLY A 65 8.45 10.86 5.62
N VAL A 66 8.82 9.57 5.61
CA VAL A 66 8.86 8.78 4.38
C VAL A 66 7.49 8.63 3.72
N LEU A 67 6.41 8.53 4.51
CA LEU A 67 5.05 8.46 3.95
C LEU A 67 4.68 9.78 3.26
N ASP A 68 5.03 10.92 3.87
CA ASP A 68 4.82 12.24 3.24
C ASP A 68 5.56 12.31 1.91
N GLN A 69 6.84 11.93 1.89
CA GLN A 69 7.66 11.91 0.67
C GLN A 69 7.04 11.03 -0.42
N VAL A 70 6.70 9.78 -0.10
CA VAL A 70 6.17 8.81 -1.06
C VAL A 70 4.85 9.29 -1.66
N TYR A 71 3.91 9.77 -0.84
CA TYR A 71 2.62 10.21 -1.36
C TYR A 71 2.68 11.56 -2.07
N ASN A 72 3.57 12.47 -1.65
CA ASN A 72 3.79 13.72 -2.38
C ASN A 72 4.40 13.45 -3.77
N GLU A 73 5.32 12.48 -3.88
CA GLU A 73 5.87 12.02 -5.16
C GLU A 73 4.80 11.31 -6.01
N LEU A 74 4.04 10.38 -5.41
CA LEU A 74 3.00 9.60 -6.11
C LEU A 74 1.92 10.49 -6.73
N TYR A 75 1.56 11.58 -6.05
CA TYR A 75 0.50 12.49 -6.51
C TYR A 75 1.01 13.79 -7.14
N ASP A 76 2.33 13.92 -7.37
CA ASP A 76 2.96 15.13 -7.93
C ASP A 76 2.55 16.43 -7.18
N LEU A 77 2.60 16.38 -5.84
CA LEU A 77 2.16 17.49 -4.99
C LEU A 77 3.30 18.51 -4.79
N ALA A 78 3.00 19.78 -5.07
CA ALA A 78 3.92 20.89 -4.91
C ALA A 78 4.00 21.41 -3.47
N ASP A 79 5.04 22.20 -3.19
CA ASP A 79 5.25 22.88 -1.90
C ASP A 79 4.02 23.68 -1.47
N GLY A 80 3.54 23.43 -0.26
CA GLY A 80 2.35 24.07 0.33
C GLY A 80 1.03 23.31 0.14
N GLU A 81 0.99 22.34 -0.78
CA GLU A 81 -0.15 21.44 -1.00
C GLU A 81 0.16 19.99 -0.57
N GLY A 82 1.44 19.67 -0.37
CA GLY A 82 1.90 18.36 0.05
C GLY A 82 1.55 18.00 1.49
N TYR A 83 1.51 16.70 1.76
CA TYR A 83 1.43 16.16 3.11
C TYR A 83 2.70 16.48 3.91
N ALA A 84 2.51 16.76 5.20
CA ALA A 84 3.59 17.15 6.12
C ALA A 84 3.42 16.50 7.51
N GLY A 85 2.76 15.35 7.58
CA GLY A 85 2.41 14.73 8.85
C GLY A 85 1.57 13.45 8.74
N LEU A 86 1.67 12.70 7.64
CA LEU A 86 0.96 11.43 7.53
C LEU A 86 1.35 10.51 8.70
N GLY A 87 0.34 10.10 9.46
CA GLY A 87 0.56 9.34 10.67
C GLY A 87 1.03 7.92 10.39
N ALA A 88 2.04 7.48 11.15
CA ALA A 88 2.44 6.07 11.23
C ALA A 88 1.28 5.19 11.73
N GLY A 89 1.34 3.90 11.41
CA GLY A 89 0.32 2.95 11.78
C GLY A 89 0.61 1.57 11.23
N ALA A 90 0.29 0.54 12.00
CA ALA A 90 0.57 -0.83 11.60
C ALA A 90 -0.19 -1.16 10.31
N GLY A 91 0.50 -1.76 9.33
CA GLY A 91 -0.03 -2.05 8.00
C GLY A 91 0.02 -0.91 6.99
N ARG A 92 0.37 0.32 7.39
CA ARG A 92 0.37 1.46 6.45
C ARG A 92 1.42 1.32 5.36
N VAL A 93 2.53 0.64 5.63
CA VAL A 93 3.56 0.38 4.62
C VAL A 93 3.05 -0.63 3.59
N ASP A 94 2.37 -1.70 4.01
CA ASP A 94 1.74 -2.68 3.13
C ASP A 94 0.77 -2.01 2.15
N ILE A 95 -0.12 -1.16 2.67
CA ILE A 95 -1.06 -0.39 1.84
C ILE A 95 -0.35 0.65 0.96
N SER A 96 0.69 1.31 1.46
CA SER A 96 1.46 2.28 0.65
C SER A 96 2.13 1.62 -0.54
N ILE A 97 2.66 0.40 -0.37
CA ILE A 97 3.24 -0.38 -1.47
C ILE A 97 2.16 -0.67 -2.52
N MET A 98 0.96 -1.11 -2.11
CA MET A 98 -0.14 -1.34 -3.05
C MET A 98 -0.58 -0.08 -3.79
N ASN A 99 -0.64 1.06 -3.09
CA ASN A 99 -1.00 2.34 -3.68
C ASN A 99 0.03 2.79 -4.73
N VAL A 100 1.32 2.59 -4.45
CA VAL A 100 2.41 2.92 -5.39
C VAL A 100 2.42 1.97 -6.58
N ILE A 101 2.10 0.68 -6.39
CA ILE A 101 1.95 -0.29 -7.49
C ILE A 101 0.76 0.05 -8.38
N GLY A 102 -0.25 0.75 -7.86
CA GLY A 102 -1.43 1.13 -8.65
C GLY A 102 -2.53 0.07 -8.69
N PHE A 103 -2.77 -0.66 -7.59
CA PHE A 103 -3.95 -1.53 -7.51
C PHE A 103 -5.26 -0.72 -7.64
N ASP A 104 -6.15 -1.15 -8.54
CA ASP A 104 -7.44 -0.50 -8.79
C ASP A 104 -8.49 -0.85 -7.74
N ALA A 105 -8.47 -2.10 -7.26
CA ALA A 105 -9.37 -2.58 -6.23
C ALA A 105 -8.81 -3.80 -5.49
N SER A 106 -9.33 -4.02 -4.28
CA SER A 106 -9.04 -5.20 -3.48
C SER A 106 -10.30 -5.77 -2.87
N ALA A 107 -10.42 -7.09 -2.84
CA ALA A 107 -11.31 -7.79 -1.93
C ALA A 107 -10.72 -7.82 -0.50
N LEU A 108 -11.53 -8.25 0.47
CA LEU A 108 -11.08 -8.58 1.82
C LEU A 108 -10.97 -10.10 1.93
N GLY A 109 -9.79 -10.59 2.28
CA GLY A 109 -9.50 -11.96 2.69
C GLY A 109 -9.78 -12.16 4.18
N ASN A 110 -9.31 -13.28 4.74
CA ASN A 110 -9.53 -13.59 6.15
C ASN A 110 -8.57 -12.84 7.07
N HIS A 111 -7.32 -12.62 6.66
CA HIS A 111 -6.30 -12.00 7.50
C HIS A 111 -6.52 -10.50 7.70
N GLU A 112 -7.29 -9.85 6.82
CA GLU A 112 -7.76 -8.47 7.04
C GLU A 112 -8.51 -8.31 8.38
N PHE A 113 -9.14 -9.37 8.89
CA PHE A 113 -9.96 -9.35 10.10
C PHE A 113 -9.25 -9.80 11.38
N ASP A 114 -7.99 -10.27 11.31
CA ASP A 114 -7.25 -10.81 12.46
C ASP A 114 -7.13 -9.79 13.62
N LEU A 115 -7.01 -8.51 13.27
CA LEU A 115 -6.89 -7.39 14.22
C LEU A 115 -8.20 -6.59 14.40
N GLY A 116 -9.32 -7.14 13.91
CA GLY A 116 -10.65 -6.54 13.99
C GLY A 116 -10.89 -5.39 13.01
N THR A 117 -12.15 -5.02 12.84
CA THR A 117 -12.61 -4.04 11.84
C THR A 117 -12.11 -2.61 12.06
N SER A 118 -11.68 -2.27 13.28
CA SER A 118 -11.05 -0.98 13.56
C SER A 118 -9.73 -0.82 12.80
N THR A 119 -8.96 -1.90 12.64
CA THR A 119 -7.70 -1.89 11.90
C THR A 119 -7.96 -1.69 10.41
N ILE A 120 -8.94 -2.40 9.84
CA ILE A 120 -9.41 -2.19 8.47
C ILE A 120 -9.80 -0.73 8.25
N GLY A 121 -10.64 -0.17 9.14
CA GLY A 121 -11.06 1.22 9.05
C GLY A 121 -9.88 2.20 9.10
N GLY A 122 -8.88 1.92 9.94
CA GLY A 122 -7.66 2.72 10.04
C GLY A 122 -6.73 2.62 8.82
N LEU A 123 -6.77 1.51 8.08
CA LEU A 123 -5.97 1.31 6.86
C LEU A 123 -6.66 1.88 5.61
N LEU A 124 -7.99 1.88 5.57
CA LEU A 124 -8.76 2.54 4.51
C LEU A 124 -8.79 4.07 4.66
N ALA A 125 -8.75 4.58 5.89
CA ALA A 125 -8.83 6.02 6.16
C ALA A 125 -7.44 6.70 6.11
N PRO A 126 -7.36 7.91 5.53
CA PRO A 126 -6.16 8.73 5.67
C PRO A 126 -5.96 9.11 7.15
N ASN A 127 -4.70 9.27 7.56
CA ASN A 127 -4.34 9.83 8.86
C ASN A 127 -3.41 11.01 8.61
N PHE A 128 -3.94 12.23 8.66
CA PHE A 128 -3.20 13.46 8.40
C PHE A 128 -2.37 13.94 9.60
N GLY A 129 -2.21 13.11 10.64
CA GLY A 129 -1.47 13.46 11.85
C GLY A 129 -2.21 14.46 12.73
N ALA A 130 -1.52 14.95 13.77
CA ALA A 130 -1.99 16.10 14.54
C ALA A 130 -1.49 17.38 13.85
N ALA A 131 -2.41 18.34 13.63
CA ALA A 131 -2.09 19.68 13.14
C ALA A 131 -1.23 20.48 14.13
#